data_AF-A0A366MAD7-F1
#
_entry.id   AF-A0A366MAD7-F1
#
_cell.length_a   1.000
_cell.length_b   1.000
_cell.length_c   1.000
_cell.angle_alpha   90.00
_cell.angle_beta   90.00
_cell.angle_gamma   90.00
#
_symmetry.space_group_name_H-M   'P 1'
#
loop_
_entity.id
_entity.type
_entity.pdbx_description
1 polymer ?
#
loop_
_entity_poly.entity_id
_entity_poly.type
_entity_poly.pdbx_seq_one_letter_code
_entity_poly.pdbx_strand_id
1 'polypeptide(L)'
;MDQLTIYTDGASRGNPGQAAAAWLILRGDEVLESDVLTLGRATNNTAEYSALNSTLRRAANFCNPKETKVEVFSDSNLMISQMTGRYAVRSEDLRPLYEKAKELASVFASVAYTHVPRENAYVGSCDWLCNNALDLLSLKSVTVPNIIECVPIGIVHSPFENADDAPKQGIFTEKPSRVTIYEKYRDGLSGLAAGDKVFILCWFDQAERDILKVKPHGHGKGEMRGVFSTRAPARPNPISLTLVTIISINDLVLTIKGLEALDKTPVLDIKPYYGDIDS
;
A
#
# COMPACT_ATOMS: atom_id res chain seq x y z
N MET A 1 -33.26 -6.04 -13.36
CA MET A 1 -33.07 -5.34 -12.07
C MET A 1 -31.62 -5.55 -11.70
N ASP A 2 -30.91 -4.48 -11.33
CA ASP A 2 -29.51 -4.59 -10.88
C ASP A 2 -29.49 -5.36 -9.54
N GLN A 3 -28.50 -6.22 -9.38
CA GLN A 3 -28.35 -7.05 -8.19
C GLN A 3 -26.88 -7.17 -7.82
N LEU A 4 -26.61 -6.95 -6.53
CA LEU A 4 -25.32 -7.23 -5.92
C LEU A 4 -25.45 -8.42 -4.97
N THR A 5 -24.44 -9.27 -5.02
CA THR A 5 -24.26 -10.40 -4.10
C THR A 5 -23.12 -10.07 -3.18
N ILE A 6 -23.35 -10.17 -1.88
CA ILE A 6 -22.40 -9.77 -0.85
C ILE A 6 -22.11 -10.98 0.04
N TYR A 7 -20.83 -11.23 0.30
CA TYR A 7 -20.39 -12.20 1.30
C TYR A 7 -19.64 -11.47 2.40
N THR A 8 -19.89 -11.83 3.66
CA THR A 8 -19.24 -11.20 4.82
C THR A 8 -18.83 -12.24 5.84
N ASP A 9 -17.71 -11.97 6.51
CA ASP A 9 -17.27 -12.72 7.69
C ASP A 9 -16.60 -11.78 8.70
N GLY A 10 -16.63 -12.17 9.97
CA GLY A 10 -15.98 -11.47 11.07
C GLY A 10 -15.23 -12.43 11.98
N ALA A 11 -13.94 -12.19 12.17
CA ALA A 11 -13.10 -13.02 13.04
C ALA A 11 -12.56 -12.24 14.22
N SER A 12 -12.36 -12.93 15.35
CA SER A 12 -11.67 -12.38 16.53
C SER A 12 -10.75 -13.41 17.21
N ARG A 13 -9.48 -13.06 17.43
CA ARG A 13 -8.49 -13.84 18.19
C ARG A 13 -8.72 -13.65 19.70
N GLY A 14 -9.71 -14.38 20.23
CA GLY A 14 -10.26 -14.20 21.59
C GLY A 14 -11.58 -13.42 21.54
N ASN A 15 -12.44 -13.54 22.55
CA ASN A 15 -13.80 -12.97 22.50
C ASN A 15 -14.16 -12.20 23.79
N PRO A 16 -13.72 -10.94 23.96
CA PRO A 16 -13.12 -10.05 22.95
C PRO A 16 -11.60 -10.20 22.75
N GLY A 17 -11.13 -9.94 21.53
CA GLY A 17 -9.75 -10.10 21.09
C GLY A 17 -9.42 -9.25 19.86
N GLN A 18 -8.20 -9.38 19.31
CA GLN A 18 -7.86 -8.71 18.04
C GLN A 18 -8.80 -9.22 16.95
N ALA A 19 -9.50 -8.31 16.27
CA ALA A 19 -10.60 -8.64 15.40
C ALA A 19 -10.46 -8.00 14.01
N ALA A 20 -11.05 -8.66 13.01
CA ALA A 20 -11.10 -8.22 11.64
C ALA A 20 -12.48 -8.50 11.04
N ALA A 21 -12.87 -7.70 10.06
CA ALA A 21 -14.12 -7.80 9.33
C ALA A 21 -13.80 -7.76 7.83
N ALA A 22 -14.27 -8.76 7.09
CA ALA A 22 -13.97 -8.90 5.67
C ALA A 22 -15.23 -9.07 4.83
N TRP A 23 -15.14 -8.70 3.57
CA TRP A 23 -16.25 -8.82 2.64
C TRP A 23 -15.84 -8.96 1.19
N LEU A 24 -16.76 -9.52 0.42
CA LEU A 24 -16.74 -9.55 -1.05
C LEU A 24 -18.04 -8.97 -1.59
N ILE A 25 -17.95 -8.17 -2.66
CA ILE A 25 -19.09 -7.63 -3.41
C ILE A 25 -18.98 -8.13 -4.85
N LEU A 26 -20.04 -8.79 -5.33
CA LEU A 26 -20.11 -9.33 -6.68
C LEU A 26 -21.31 -8.79 -7.44
N ARG A 27 -21.17 -8.71 -8.77
CA ARG A 27 -22.28 -8.56 -9.73
C ARG A 27 -22.23 -9.73 -10.71
N GLY A 28 -23.19 -10.65 -10.59
CA GLY A 28 -23.09 -11.95 -11.24
C GLY A 28 -21.85 -12.69 -10.71
N ASP A 29 -20.97 -13.13 -11.60
CA ASP A 29 -19.72 -13.81 -11.27
C ASP A 29 -18.51 -12.85 -11.15
N GLU A 30 -18.71 -11.54 -11.41
CA GLU A 30 -17.65 -10.54 -11.33
C GLU A 30 -17.47 -10.05 -9.89
N VAL A 31 -16.26 -10.17 -9.34
CA VAL A 31 -15.88 -9.57 -8.06
C VAL A 31 -15.57 -8.09 -8.27
N LEU A 32 -16.46 -7.22 -7.79
CA LEU A 32 -16.29 -5.77 -7.83
C LEU A 32 -15.34 -5.27 -6.73
N GLU A 33 -15.38 -5.95 -5.58
CA GLU A 33 -14.54 -5.62 -4.43
C GLU A 33 -14.31 -6.83 -3.53
N SER A 34 -13.12 -6.89 -2.94
CA SER A 34 -12.75 -7.78 -1.85
C SER A 34 -11.85 -6.98 -0.90
N ASP A 35 -12.23 -6.82 0.36
CA ASP A 35 -11.49 -5.97 1.31
C ASP A 35 -11.63 -6.47 2.76
N VAL A 36 -10.74 -6.00 3.63
CA VAL A 36 -10.69 -6.36 5.05
C VAL A 36 -10.32 -5.16 5.91
N LEU A 37 -10.99 -5.04 7.05
CA LEU A 37 -10.75 -4.01 8.05
C LEU A 37 -10.35 -4.64 9.39
N THR A 38 -9.22 -4.22 9.93
CA THR A 38 -8.84 -4.55 11.32
C THR A 38 -9.56 -3.63 12.30
N LEU A 39 -10.14 -4.20 13.36
CA LEU A 39 -11.02 -3.49 14.32
C LEU A 39 -10.35 -3.21 15.66
N GLY A 40 -9.08 -3.59 15.83
CA GLY A 40 -8.45 -3.61 17.15
C GLY A 40 -9.10 -4.69 18.02
N ARG A 41 -9.43 -4.37 19.28
CA ARG A 41 -10.08 -5.33 20.18
C ARG A 41 -11.62 -5.30 20.05
N ALA A 42 -12.22 -6.39 19.60
CA ALA A 42 -13.68 -6.53 19.49
C ALA A 42 -14.15 -7.97 19.79
N THR A 43 -15.46 -8.18 19.92
CA THR A 43 -16.05 -9.53 19.99
C THR A 43 -16.26 -10.10 18.58
N ASN A 44 -16.46 -11.42 18.46
CA ASN A 44 -16.77 -12.02 17.15
C ASN A 44 -18.03 -11.40 16.55
N ASN A 45 -19.11 -11.27 17.33
CA ASN A 45 -20.36 -10.70 16.85
C ASN A 45 -20.23 -9.23 16.45
N THR A 46 -19.38 -8.47 17.14
CA THR A 46 -19.02 -7.10 16.73
C THR A 46 -18.34 -7.11 15.37
N ALA A 47 -17.39 -8.03 15.15
CA ALA A 47 -16.68 -8.16 13.87
C ALA A 47 -17.63 -8.48 12.70
N GLU A 48 -18.55 -9.43 12.90
CA GLU A 48 -19.58 -9.80 11.92
C GLU A 48 -20.44 -8.59 11.51
N TYR A 49 -20.96 -7.87 12.49
CA TYR A 49 -21.76 -6.67 12.24
C TYR A 49 -20.95 -5.53 11.61
N SER A 50 -19.67 -5.41 11.97
CA SER A 50 -18.75 -4.48 11.31
C SER A 50 -18.53 -4.82 9.85
N ALA A 51 -18.41 -6.11 9.49
CA ALA A 51 -18.31 -6.56 8.11
C ALA A 51 -19.57 -6.19 7.32
N LEU A 52 -20.75 -6.47 7.87
CA LEU A 52 -22.03 -6.09 7.25
C LEU A 52 -22.13 -4.57 7.02
N ASN A 53 -21.85 -3.77 8.04
CA ASN A 53 -21.93 -2.30 7.96
C ASN A 53 -20.95 -1.73 6.93
N SER A 54 -19.70 -2.19 6.93
CA SER A 54 -18.69 -1.76 5.95
C SER A 54 -19.13 -2.10 4.54
N THR A 55 -19.64 -3.30 4.34
CA THR A 55 -20.02 -3.77 2.99
C THR A 55 -21.23 -3.06 2.45
N LEU A 56 -22.28 -2.86 3.25
CA LEU A 56 -23.47 -2.10 2.81
C LEU A 56 -23.09 -0.66 2.44
N ARG A 57 -22.17 -0.04 3.18
CA ARG A 57 -21.64 1.28 2.84
C ARG A 57 -20.86 1.25 1.53
N ARG A 58 -20.00 0.25 1.31
CA ARG A 58 -19.18 0.12 0.09
C ARG A 58 -20.03 -0.20 -1.14
N ALA A 59 -21.03 -1.05 -1.02
CA ALA A 59 -21.93 -1.47 -2.10
C ALA A 59 -22.62 -0.28 -2.80
N ALA A 60 -22.91 0.80 -2.06
CA ALA A 60 -23.50 2.01 -2.62
C ALA A 60 -22.60 2.72 -3.67
N ASN A 61 -21.28 2.45 -3.67
CA ASN A 61 -20.36 3.00 -4.67
C ASN A 61 -20.41 2.27 -6.02
N PHE A 62 -21.03 1.09 -6.06
CA PHE A 62 -21.03 0.20 -7.23
C PHE A 62 -22.37 0.13 -7.96
N CYS A 63 -23.40 0.81 -7.45
CA CYS A 63 -24.75 0.71 -7.96
C CYS A 63 -25.57 1.99 -7.70
N ASN A 64 -26.78 2.04 -8.25
CA ASN A 64 -27.81 2.99 -7.82
C ASN A 64 -28.64 2.31 -6.71
N PRO A 65 -28.49 2.70 -5.42
CA PRO A 65 -29.07 1.93 -4.31
C PRO A 65 -30.58 1.72 -4.45
N LYS A 66 -31.34 2.76 -4.83
CA LYS A 66 -32.81 2.72 -4.91
C LYS A 66 -33.37 1.77 -5.96
N GLU A 67 -32.54 1.33 -6.90
CA GLU A 67 -32.93 0.42 -7.99
C GLU A 67 -32.26 -0.96 -7.88
N THR A 68 -31.39 -1.14 -6.88
CA THR A 68 -30.53 -2.31 -6.75
C THR A 68 -30.98 -3.20 -5.60
N LYS A 69 -31.11 -4.50 -5.89
CA LYS A 69 -31.33 -5.53 -4.88
C LYS A 69 -29.99 -6.01 -4.34
N VAL A 70 -29.90 -6.24 -3.04
CA VAL A 70 -28.70 -6.77 -2.40
C VAL A 70 -29.04 -8.09 -1.72
N GLU A 71 -28.25 -9.12 -1.99
CA GLU A 71 -28.30 -10.39 -1.26
C GLU A 71 -27.04 -10.55 -0.43
N VAL A 72 -27.19 -10.60 0.89
CA VAL A 72 -26.11 -10.77 1.86
C VAL A 72 -26.05 -12.22 2.31
N PHE A 73 -24.87 -12.80 2.24
CA PHE A 73 -24.54 -14.15 2.66
C PHE A 73 -23.46 -14.13 3.75
N SER A 74 -23.69 -14.86 4.84
CA SER A 74 -22.74 -14.98 5.96
C SER A 74 -23.00 -16.30 6.70
N ASP A 75 -21.99 -16.85 7.37
CA ASP A 75 -22.12 -17.99 8.29
C ASP A 75 -22.49 -17.57 9.73
N SER A 76 -22.61 -16.27 10.00
CA SER A 76 -23.06 -15.75 11.30
C SER A 76 -24.57 -15.92 11.50
N ASN A 77 -24.94 -17.04 12.13
CA ASN A 77 -26.33 -17.35 12.49
C ASN A 77 -27.00 -16.24 13.32
N LEU A 78 -26.27 -15.61 14.24
CA LEU A 78 -26.81 -14.55 15.09
C LEU A 78 -27.17 -13.32 14.27
N MET A 79 -26.22 -12.81 13.48
CA MET A 79 -26.42 -11.61 12.67
C MET A 79 -27.55 -11.81 11.66
N ILE A 80 -27.54 -12.93 10.93
CA ILE A 80 -28.61 -13.26 9.96
C ILE A 80 -29.96 -13.37 10.66
N SER A 81 -30.06 -14.04 11.81
CA SER A 81 -31.32 -14.17 12.55
C SER A 81 -31.84 -12.83 13.08
N GLN A 82 -30.93 -11.93 13.49
CA GLN A 82 -31.30 -10.59 13.94
C GLN A 82 -31.74 -9.68 12.78
N MET A 83 -31.01 -9.70 11.66
CA MET A 83 -31.36 -8.90 10.46
C MET A 83 -32.64 -9.37 9.77
N THR A 84 -32.95 -10.66 9.84
CA THR A 84 -34.23 -11.22 9.38
C THR A 84 -35.38 -11.06 10.39
N GLY A 85 -35.12 -10.45 11.56
CA GLY A 85 -36.13 -10.22 12.60
C GLY A 85 -36.55 -11.46 13.38
N ARG A 86 -35.88 -12.61 13.19
CA ARG A 86 -36.15 -13.84 13.97
C ARG A 86 -35.73 -13.67 15.42
N TYR A 87 -34.59 -13.02 15.65
CA TYR A 87 -34.03 -12.76 16.98
C TYR A 87 -34.00 -11.28 17.32
N ALA A 88 -34.28 -10.94 18.58
CA ALA A 88 -34.12 -9.59 19.09
C ALA A 88 -32.65 -9.29 19.42
N VAL A 89 -32.23 -8.03 19.23
CA VAL A 89 -30.91 -7.55 19.64
C VAL A 89 -30.99 -7.04 21.07
N ARG A 90 -30.51 -7.85 22.02
CA ARG A 90 -30.52 -7.52 23.46
C ARG A 90 -29.19 -6.96 23.96
N SER A 91 -28.10 -7.21 23.24
CA SER A 91 -26.77 -6.69 23.61
C SER A 91 -26.72 -5.19 23.38
N GLU A 92 -26.31 -4.43 24.41
CA GLU A 92 -26.13 -2.98 24.31
C GLU A 92 -25.02 -2.62 23.33
N ASP A 93 -23.96 -3.44 23.23
CA ASP A 93 -22.83 -3.23 22.32
C ASP A 93 -23.20 -3.49 20.85
N LEU A 94 -24.06 -4.49 20.58
CA LEU A 94 -24.48 -4.82 19.21
C LEU A 94 -25.59 -3.92 18.70
N ARG A 95 -26.42 -3.36 19.59
CA ARG A 95 -27.58 -2.54 19.19
C ARG A 95 -27.19 -1.37 18.28
N PRO A 96 -26.15 -0.55 18.57
CA PRO A 96 -25.72 0.49 17.65
C PRO A 96 -25.33 -0.03 16.25
N LEU A 97 -24.64 -1.17 16.18
CA LEU A 97 -24.20 -1.74 14.90
C LEU A 97 -25.37 -2.31 14.10
N TYR A 98 -26.35 -2.91 14.78
CA TYR A 98 -27.58 -3.38 14.16
C TYR A 98 -28.43 -2.24 13.61
N GLU A 99 -28.63 -1.17 14.39
CA GLU A 99 -29.37 0.00 13.91
C GLU A 99 -28.66 0.65 12.72
N LYS A 100 -27.32 0.71 12.74
CA LYS A 100 -26.53 1.17 11.60
C LYS A 100 -26.72 0.30 10.37
N ALA A 101 -26.75 -1.03 10.54
CA ALA A 101 -26.94 -1.96 9.43
C ALA A 101 -28.33 -1.79 8.81
N LYS A 102 -29.36 -1.56 9.64
CA LYS A 102 -30.71 -1.24 9.16
C LYS A 102 -30.78 0.08 8.40
N GLU A 103 -30.16 1.13 8.93
CA GLU A 103 -30.07 2.43 8.26
C GLU A 103 -29.42 2.29 6.88
N LEU A 104 -28.27 1.61 6.82
CA LEU A 104 -27.55 1.37 5.56
C LEU A 104 -28.32 0.46 4.60
N ALA A 105 -29.03 -0.55 5.10
CA ALA A 105 -29.85 -1.41 4.26
C ALA A 105 -31.07 -0.66 3.67
N SER A 106 -31.61 0.32 4.40
CA SER A 106 -32.83 1.04 4.01
C SER A 106 -32.70 1.89 2.74
N VAL A 107 -31.47 2.20 2.30
CA VAL A 107 -31.26 2.99 1.08
C VAL A 107 -31.36 2.15 -0.19
N PHE A 108 -31.26 0.83 -0.08
CA PHE A 108 -31.33 -0.09 -1.22
C PHE A 108 -32.80 -0.43 -1.56
N ALA A 109 -33.05 -0.85 -2.80
CA ALA A 109 -34.39 -1.28 -3.21
C ALA A 109 -34.93 -2.42 -2.34
N SER A 110 -34.05 -3.37 -2.00
CA SER A 110 -34.30 -4.41 -1.01
C SER A 110 -32.98 -5.06 -0.59
N VAL A 111 -32.88 -5.50 0.66
CA VAL A 111 -31.76 -6.32 1.14
C VAL A 111 -32.30 -7.62 1.72
N ALA A 112 -31.78 -8.76 1.25
CA ALA A 112 -32.06 -10.08 1.78
C ALA A 112 -30.83 -10.62 2.52
N TYR A 113 -31.07 -11.44 3.55
CA TYR A 113 -30.01 -12.00 4.40
C TYR A 113 -30.18 -13.52 4.44
N THR A 114 -29.13 -14.23 4.04
CA THR A 114 -29.13 -15.69 3.94
C THR A 114 -27.94 -16.25 4.69
N HIS A 115 -28.19 -17.23 5.56
CA HIS A 115 -27.12 -17.98 6.19
C HIS A 115 -26.55 -18.99 5.20
N VAL A 116 -25.23 -19.08 5.10
CA VAL A 116 -24.52 -20.09 4.31
C VAL A 116 -23.51 -20.84 5.17
N PRO A 117 -23.20 -22.10 4.84
CA PRO A 117 -22.16 -22.85 5.55
C PRO A 117 -20.77 -22.23 5.32
N ARG A 118 -19.86 -22.42 6.26
CA ARG A 118 -18.49 -21.89 6.21
C ARG A 118 -17.67 -22.47 5.05
N GLU A 119 -18.07 -23.64 4.55
CA GLU A 119 -17.52 -24.28 3.36
C GLU A 119 -17.91 -23.57 2.04
N ASN A 120 -18.80 -22.56 2.09
CA ASN A 120 -19.06 -21.72 0.92
C ASN A 120 -17.78 -20.98 0.50
N ALA A 121 -17.36 -21.13 -0.76
CA ALA A 121 -16.09 -20.60 -1.25
C ALA A 121 -15.92 -19.08 -1.03
N TYR A 122 -16.99 -18.30 -1.13
CA TYR A 122 -16.92 -16.84 -0.97
C TYR A 122 -16.88 -16.43 0.50
N VAL A 123 -17.66 -17.07 1.39
CA VAL A 123 -17.52 -16.85 2.84
C VAL A 123 -16.17 -17.34 3.34
N GLY A 124 -15.68 -18.49 2.87
CA GLY A 124 -14.33 -18.97 3.15
C GLY A 124 -13.24 -18.00 2.66
N SER A 125 -13.49 -17.25 1.58
CA SER A 125 -12.58 -16.17 1.16
C SER A 125 -12.59 -14.99 2.14
N CYS A 126 -13.76 -14.60 2.66
CA CYS A 126 -13.85 -13.59 3.74
C CYS A 126 -13.14 -14.06 5.01
N ASP A 127 -13.33 -15.32 5.43
CA ASP A 127 -12.64 -15.91 6.59
C ASP A 127 -11.13 -15.93 6.39
N TRP A 128 -10.66 -16.30 5.19
CA TRP A 128 -9.25 -16.24 4.86
C TRP A 128 -8.70 -14.81 4.97
N LEU A 129 -9.40 -13.79 4.45
CA LEU A 129 -9.00 -12.39 4.55
C LEU A 129 -8.90 -11.93 6.01
N CYS A 130 -9.92 -12.24 6.82
CA CYS A 130 -9.94 -11.96 8.25
C CYS A 130 -8.74 -12.60 8.97
N ASN A 131 -8.54 -13.90 8.78
CA ASN A 131 -7.44 -14.63 9.43
C ASN A 131 -6.08 -14.13 8.95
N ASN A 132 -5.89 -13.85 7.66
CA ASN A 132 -4.63 -13.32 7.13
C ASN A 132 -4.31 -11.94 7.72
N ALA A 133 -5.30 -11.04 7.79
CA ALA A 133 -5.11 -9.72 8.41
C ALA A 133 -4.75 -9.83 9.90
N LEU A 134 -5.41 -10.73 10.64
CA LEU A 134 -5.12 -10.98 12.05
C LEU A 134 -3.75 -11.64 12.26
N ASP A 135 -3.36 -12.55 11.37
CA ASP A 135 -2.06 -13.19 11.42
C ASP A 135 -0.94 -12.18 11.16
N LEU A 136 -1.11 -11.27 10.20
CA LEU A 136 -0.19 -10.16 9.94
C LEU A 136 -0.06 -9.21 11.14
N LEU A 137 -1.15 -8.96 11.89
CA LEU A 137 -1.07 -8.22 13.16
C LEU A 137 -0.37 -9.01 14.27
N SER A 138 -0.46 -10.33 14.23
CA SER A 138 0.13 -11.25 15.22
C SER A 138 1.58 -11.61 14.94
N LEU A 139 2.08 -11.32 13.73
CA LEU A 139 3.49 -11.40 13.41
C LEU A 139 4.23 -10.53 14.42
N LYS A 140 4.77 -11.19 15.46
CA LYS A 140 5.81 -10.61 16.31
C LYS A 140 6.78 -10.00 15.33
N SER A 141 7.02 -8.69 15.47
CA SER A 141 7.94 -7.94 14.63
C SER A 141 9.09 -8.87 14.28
N VAL A 142 9.18 -9.29 13.01
CA VAL A 142 10.37 -9.99 12.53
C VAL A 142 11.52 -9.17 13.09
N THR A 143 12.44 -9.81 13.82
CA THR A 143 13.54 -9.10 14.45
C THR A 143 14.45 -8.63 13.33
N VAL A 144 14.06 -7.51 12.73
CA VAL A 144 14.85 -6.76 11.80
C VAL A 144 15.83 -5.95 12.63
N PRO A 145 17.09 -5.83 12.20
CA PRO A 145 18.01 -4.91 12.82
C PRO A 145 17.36 -3.52 12.90
N ASN A 146 17.35 -2.93 14.09
CA ASN A 146 16.86 -1.55 14.27
C ASN A 146 17.71 -0.53 13.48
N ILE A 147 18.92 -0.94 13.08
CA ILE A 147 19.86 -0.16 12.28
C ILE A 147 20.34 -1.06 11.15
N ILE A 148 20.28 -0.54 9.93
CA ILE A 148 20.97 -1.09 8.77
C ILE A 148 22.08 -0.11 8.43
N GLU A 149 23.32 -0.59 8.40
CA GLU A 149 24.47 0.21 8.03
C GLU A 149 24.68 0.13 6.50
N CYS A 150 24.67 1.28 5.84
CA CYS A 150 25.02 1.39 4.43
C CYS A 150 26.43 1.96 4.31
N VAL A 151 27.30 1.29 3.56
CA VAL A 151 28.68 1.73 3.34
C VAL A 151 28.78 2.41 1.97
N PRO A 152 29.19 3.69 1.89
CA PRO A 152 29.37 4.35 0.59
C PRO A 152 30.43 3.63 -0.26
N ILE A 153 30.08 3.40 -1.53
CA ILE A 153 30.95 2.78 -2.52
C ILE A 153 31.70 3.78 -3.40
N GLY A 154 31.27 5.02 -3.38
CA GLY A 154 31.85 6.11 -4.13
C GLY A 154 31.23 7.44 -3.78
N ILE A 155 31.57 8.46 -4.57
CA ILE A 155 31.11 9.83 -4.35
C ILE A 155 30.77 10.50 -5.68
N VAL A 156 29.71 11.30 -5.66
CA VAL A 156 29.27 12.11 -6.80
C VAL A 156 30.15 13.36 -6.90
N HIS A 157 30.52 13.72 -8.12
CA HIS A 157 31.03 15.04 -8.49
C HIS A 157 30.11 15.66 -9.55
N SER A 158 29.29 16.63 -9.17
CA SER A 158 28.27 17.23 -10.04
C SER A 158 28.39 18.76 -10.04
N PRO A 159 27.76 19.45 -11.02
CA PRO A 159 27.74 20.91 -11.04
C PRO A 159 26.66 21.51 -10.11
N PHE A 160 26.07 20.71 -9.21
CA PHE A 160 24.96 21.12 -8.35
C PHE A 160 25.46 21.23 -6.91
N GLU A 161 25.71 22.44 -6.43
CA GLU A 161 26.24 22.65 -5.07
C GLU A 161 25.12 22.68 -4.03
N ASN A 162 23.95 23.23 -4.37
CA ASN A 162 22.81 23.37 -3.47
C ASN A 162 21.53 22.81 -4.09
N ALA A 163 20.52 22.56 -3.24
CA ALA A 163 19.24 21.97 -3.65
C ALA A 163 18.50 22.77 -4.74
N ASP A 164 18.64 24.10 -4.74
CA ASP A 164 18.02 24.98 -5.75
C ASP A 164 18.71 24.91 -7.12
N ASP A 165 19.97 24.47 -7.17
CA ASP A 165 20.76 24.33 -8.39
C ASP A 165 20.51 22.98 -9.08
N ALA A 166 20.10 21.97 -8.31
CA ALA A 166 19.85 20.63 -8.79
C ALA A 166 18.55 20.54 -9.60
N PRO A 167 18.52 19.77 -10.70
CA PRO A 167 17.28 19.51 -11.41
C PRO A 167 16.35 18.68 -10.51
N LYS A 168 15.03 18.87 -10.66
CA LYS A 168 14.05 18.12 -9.86
C LYS A 168 14.12 16.61 -10.05
N GLN A 169 14.55 16.16 -11.23
CA GLN A 169 14.84 14.77 -11.59
C GLN A 169 15.94 14.80 -12.65
N GLY A 170 16.84 13.81 -12.62
CA GLY A 170 18.00 13.76 -13.51
C GLY A 170 17.66 13.76 -15.00
N ILE A 171 16.50 13.25 -15.40
CA ILE A 171 16.04 13.30 -16.81
C ILE A 171 15.91 14.73 -17.36
N PHE A 172 15.83 15.76 -16.51
CA PHE A 172 15.71 17.15 -16.92
C PHE A 172 17.05 17.89 -17.02
N THR A 173 18.19 17.20 -16.84
CA THR A 173 19.51 17.79 -17.03
C THR A 173 20.31 17.10 -18.11
N GLU A 174 20.96 17.93 -18.92
CA GLU A 174 21.95 17.51 -19.91
C GLU A 174 23.38 17.66 -19.38
N LYS A 175 23.56 18.36 -18.24
CA LYS A 175 24.88 18.56 -17.63
C LYS A 175 25.45 17.21 -17.16
N PRO A 176 26.69 16.86 -17.54
CA PRO A 176 27.31 15.63 -17.09
C PRO A 176 27.72 15.74 -15.62
N SER A 177 27.66 14.60 -14.93
CA SER A 177 28.21 14.40 -13.59
C SER A 177 29.25 13.29 -13.65
N ARG A 178 30.08 13.18 -12.62
CA ARG A 178 31.01 12.06 -12.45
C ARG A 178 30.69 11.30 -11.17
N VAL A 179 30.94 10.01 -11.17
CA VAL A 179 30.96 9.17 -9.96
C VAL A 179 32.33 8.56 -9.84
N THR A 180 33.01 8.85 -8.74
CA THR A 180 34.29 8.23 -8.39
C THR A 180 34.02 7.07 -7.45
N ILE A 181 34.28 5.84 -7.89
CA ILE A 181 34.22 4.65 -7.06
C ILE A 181 35.46 4.54 -6.19
N TYR A 182 35.31 4.14 -4.94
CA TYR A 182 36.45 3.92 -4.06
C TYR A 182 37.22 2.67 -4.48
N GLU A 183 38.55 2.72 -4.37
CA GLU A 183 39.48 1.67 -4.83
C GLU A 183 39.06 0.26 -4.39
N LYS A 184 38.60 0.09 -3.14
CA LYS A 184 38.14 -1.21 -2.61
C LYS A 184 36.97 -1.85 -3.36
N TYR A 185 36.25 -1.10 -4.19
CA TYR A 185 35.11 -1.55 -4.97
C TYR A 185 35.37 -1.57 -6.48
N ARG A 186 36.62 -1.38 -6.92
CA ARG A 186 37.05 -1.36 -8.32
C ARG A 186 36.46 -2.50 -9.15
N ASP A 187 36.57 -3.73 -8.64
CA ASP A 187 36.15 -4.93 -9.37
C ASP A 187 34.65 -4.95 -9.68
N GLY A 188 33.85 -4.20 -8.91
CA GLY A 188 32.41 -4.03 -9.15
C GLY A 188 32.08 -3.25 -10.44
N LEU A 189 33.07 -2.60 -11.06
CA LEU A 189 32.91 -1.92 -12.35
C LEU A 189 33.01 -2.87 -13.55
N SER A 190 33.48 -4.10 -13.35
CA SER A 190 33.68 -5.06 -14.42
C SER A 190 32.37 -5.33 -15.17
N GLY A 191 32.41 -5.19 -16.49
CA GLY A 191 31.25 -5.39 -17.37
C GLY A 191 30.46 -4.12 -17.69
N LEU A 192 30.68 -3.01 -16.99
CA LEU A 192 30.11 -1.72 -17.37
C LEU A 192 30.84 -1.14 -18.58
N ALA A 193 30.10 -0.51 -19.48
CA ALA A 193 30.60 0.13 -20.68
C ALA A 193 29.95 1.50 -20.94
N ALA A 194 30.58 2.29 -21.78
CA ALA A 194 29.96 3.48 -22.33
C ALA A 194 28.69 3.11 -23.12
N GLY A 195 27.61 3.88 -22.92
CA GLY A 195 26.29 3.61 -23.49
C GLY A 195 25.36 2.84 -22.56
N ASP A 196 25.88 2.16 -21.53
CA ASP A 196 25.05 1.45 -20.57
C ASP A 196 24.12 2.40 -19.83
N LYS A 197 22.88 1.94 -19.63
CA LYS A 197 21.94 2.57 -18.70
C LYS A 197 22.03 1.86 -17.37
N VAL A 198 22.22 2.62 -16.30
CA VAL A 198 22.33 2.08 -14.95
C VAL A 198 21.50 2.91 -13.98
N PHE A 199 20.95 2.26 -12.97
CA PHE A 199 20.49 2.91 -11.77
C PHE A 199 21.67 3.23 -10.88
N ILE A 200 21.74 4.48 -10.40
CA ILE A 200 22.63 4.89 -9.31
C ILE A 200 21.77 5.18 -8.09
N LEU A 201 22.11 4.52 -6.99
CA LEU A 201 21.50 4.77 -5.70
C LEU A 201 22.45 5.63 -4.88
N CYS A 202 22.01 6.82 -4.50
CA CYS A 202 22.76 7.71 -3.63
C CYS A 202 22.09 7.84 -2.27
N TRP A 203 22.87 8.23 -1.26
CA TRP A 203 22.33 8.69 0.02
C TRP A 203 22.27 10.21 0.01
N PHE A 204 21.07 10.79 -0.04
CA PHE A 204 20.88 12.24 0.06
C PHE A 204 21.05 12.67 1.52
N ASP A 205 22.31 12.83 1.91
CA ASP A 205 22.81 13.13 3.26
C ASP A 205 22.26 14.43 3.86
N GLN A 206 21.84 15.38 3.03
CA GLN A 206 21.25 16.65 3.45
C GLN A 206 19.72 16.62 3.60
N ALA A 207 19.06 15.50 3.32
CA ALA A 207 17.60 15.42 3.35
C ALA A 207 17.02 15.27 4.77
N GLU A 208 15.87 15.89 5.02
CA GLU A 208 15.12 15.71 6.27
C GLU A 208 14.51 14.31 6.37
N ARG A 209 14.76 13.62 7.49
CA ARG A 209 14.41 12.20 7.64
C ARG A 209 13.08 11.96 8.38
N ASP A 210 12.60 12.94 9.13
CA ASP A 210 11.39 12.81 9.94
C ASP A 210 10.11 13.28 9.23
N ILE A 211 10.24 13.75 7.97
CA ILE A 211 9.10 14.18 7.15
C ILE A 211 8.40 12.95 6.54
N LEU A 212 7.10 12.81 6.82
CA LEU A 212 6.26 11.73 6.27
C LEU A 212 5.21 12.20 5.25
N LYS A 213 4.98 13.51 5.12
CA LYS A 213 4.10 14.10 4.10
C LYS A 213 4.75 15.32 3.48
N VAL A 214 4.64 15.42 2.16
CA VAL A 214 5.18 16.53 1.37
C VAL A 214 4.11 17.06 0.43
N LYS A 215 4.28 18.30 -0.02
CA LYS A 215 3.53 18.84 -1.16
C LYS A 215 4.33 18.54 -2.42
N PRO A 216 3.90 17.59 -3.28
CA PRO A 216 4.66 17.24 -4.47
C PRO A 216 4.73 18.43 -5.44
N HIS A 217 5.89 18.60 -6.08
CA HIS A 217 6.03 19.55 -7.17
C HIS A 217 5.56 18.90 -8.48
N GLY A 218 4.57 19.49 -9.17
CA GLY A 218 4.03 18.96 -10.44
C GLY A 218 2.61 18.38 -10.31
N HIS A 219 2.28 17.38 -11.13
CA HIS A 219 0.92 16.85 -11.33
C HIS A 219 0.16 16.52 -10.02
N GLY A 220 -0.80 17.39 -9.68
CA GLY A 220 -1.68 17.27 -8.52
C GLY A 220 -2.12 18.65 -8.03
N LYS A 221 -3.31 18.76 -7.42
CA LYS A 221 -3.91 20.03 -6.95
C LYS A 221 -3.20 20.65 -5.73
N GLY A 222 -1.91 20.37 -5.51
CA GLY A 222 -1.14 20.89 -4.38
C GLY A 222 -1.51 20.30 -3.01
N GLU A 223 -2.17 19.14 -2.99
CA GLU A 223 -2.49 18.42 -1.76
C GLU A 223 -1.26 17.72 -1.18
N MET A 224 -1.22 17.61 0.15
CA MET A 224 -0.18 16.85 0.85
C MET A 224 -0.31 15.36 0.53
N ARG A 225 0.81 14.73 0.19
CA ARG A 225 0.89 13.27 -0.06
C ARG A 225 1.92 12.64 0.86
N GLY A 226 1.74 11.36 1.17
CA GLY A 226 2.74 10.59 1.90
C GLY A 226 4.04 10.49 1.09
N VAL A 227 5.20 10.58 1.73
CA VAL A 227 6.50 10.56 1.03
C VAL A 227 6.69 9.29 0.18
N PHE A 228 6.12 8.16 0.61
CA PHE A 228 6.18 6.87 -0.10
C PHE A 228 5.37 6.82 -1.40
N SER A 229 4.44 7.76 -1.62
CA SER A 229 3.74 7.92 -2.90
C SER A 229 4.39 8.98 -3.80
N THR A 230 5.64 9.37 -3.51
CA THR A 230 6.35 10.45 -4.20
C THR A 230 7.84 10.12 -4.39
N ARG A 231 8.54 10.97 -5.13
CA ARG A 231 10.00 10.93 -5.30
C ARG A 231 10.74 12.02 -4.51
N ALA A 232 10.09 12.57 -3.46
CA ALA A 232 10.71 13.62 -2.66
C ALA A 232 11.95 13.09 -1.91
N PRO A 233 13.02 13.92 -1.79
CA PRO A 233 14.25 13.54 -1.11
C PRO A 233 14.06 13.39 0.41
N ALA A 234 13.15 14.16 1.01
CA ALA A 234 12.80 14.03 2.43
C ALA A 234 12.00 12.73 2.66
N ARG A 235 12.58 11.81 3.46
CA ARG A 235 12.05 10.48 3.78
C ARG A 235 12.93 9.81 4.85
N PRO A 236 12.41 8.79 5.58
CA PRO A 236 13.17 8.12 6.66
C PRO A 236 14.57 7.60 6.26
N ASN A 237 14.65 7.01 5.06
CA ASN A 237 15.91 6.59 4.44
C ASN A 237 16.03 7.32 3.10
N PRO A 238 16.81 8.42 3.01
CA PRO A 238 16.89 9.30 1.85
C PRO A 238 17.72 8.70 0.70
N ILE A 239 17.33 7.49 0.29
CA ILE A 239 17.94 6.76 -0.82
C ILE A 239 17.32 7.29 -2.12
N SER A 240 18.16 7.79 -3.02
CA SER A 240 17.77 8.14 -4.38
C SER A 240 17.80 6.91 -5.27
N LEU A 241 17.03 6.97 -6.36
CA LEU A 241 17.05 5.98 -7.42
C LEU A 241 17.01 6.72 -8.75
N THR A 242 18.15 6.81 -9.43
CA THR A 242 18.26 7.62 -10.64
C THR A 242 18.76 6.77 -11.80
N LEU A 243 18.00 6.73 -12.89
CA LEU A 243 18.44 6.12 -14.14
C LEU A 243 19.35 7.10 -14.89
N VAL A 244 20.59 6.68 -15.12
CA VAL A 244 21.60 7.47 -15.83
C VAL A 244 22.12 6.72 -17.06
N THR A 245 22.76 7.42 -17.96
CA THR A 245 23.54 6.81 -19.06
C THR A 245 25.02 7.04 -18.82
N ILE A 246 25.82 5.97 -18.90
CA ILE A 246 27.28 6.05 -18.83
C ILE A 246 27.80 6.64 -20.14
N ILE A 247 28.48 7.78 -20.07
CA ILE A 247 29.14 8.41 -21.21
C ILE A 247 30.52 7.80 -21.42
N SER A 248 31.29 7.64 -20.34
CA SER A 248 32.63 7.07 -20.38
C SER A 248 33.03 6.53 -19.01
N ILE A 249 34.00 5.62 -19.00
CA ILE A 249 34.61 5.06 -17.79
C ILE A 249 36.12 5.24 -17.93
N ASN A 250 36.73 5.96 -16.99
CA ASN A 250 38.17 6.16 -16.90
C ASN A 250 38.63 5.69 -15.54
N ASP A 251 39.18 4.47 -15.49
CA ASP A 251 39.58 3.82 -14.26
C ASP A 251 38.41 3.72 -13.25
N LEU A 252 38.50 4.38 -12.09
CA LEU A 252 37.44 4.43 -11.08
C LEU A 252 36.34 5.49 -11.34
N VAL A 253 36.43 6.26 -12.42
CA VAL A 253 35.57 7.42 -12.65
C VAL A 253 34.61 7.16 -13.80
N LEU A 254 33.31 7.14 -13.49
CA LEU A 254 32.24 7.10 -14.48
C LEU A 254 31.80 8.52 -14.79
N THR A 255 31.85 8.93 -16.06
CA THR A 255 31.17 10.13 -16.52
C THR A 255 29.78 9.73 -16.97
N ILE A 256 28.75 10.40 -16.45
CA ILE A 256 27.35 10.01 -16.61
C ILE A 256 26.48 11.21 -16.98
N LYS A 257 25.34 10.92 -17.59
CA LYS A 257 24.28 11.90 -17.89
C LYS A 257 23.00 11.53 -17.18
N GLY A 258 22.28 12.56 -16.71
CA GLY A 258 20.94 12.41 -16.16
C GLY A 258 20.90 12.15 -14.66
N LEU A 259 21.86 12.69 -13.89
CA LEU A 259 21.90 12.57 -12.43
C LEU A 259 21.51 13.90 -11.77
N GLU A 260 20.61 13.89 -10.77
CA GLU A 260 20.21 15.07 -9.98
C GLU A 260 20.96 15.27 -8.65
N ALA A 261 21.86 14.37 -8.28
CA ALA A 261 22.53 14.41 -6.99
C ALA A 261 23.48 15.61 -6.85
N LEU A 262 23.54 16.20 -5.66
CA LEU A 262 24.46 17.28 -5.31
C LEU A 262 25.93 16.82 -5.37
N ASP A 263 26.84 17.77 -5.53
CA ASP A 263 28.27 17.49 -5.39
C ASP A 263 28.53 16.88 -4.02
N LYS A 264 29.45 15.91 -3.96
CA LYS A 264 29.83 15.14 -2.77
C LYS A 264 28.75 14.21 -2.21
N THR A 265 27.63 14.01 -2.91
CA THR A 265 26.62 13.03 -2.50
C THR A 265 27.23 11.61 -2.47
N PRO A 266 27.12 10.85 -1.36
CA PRO A 266 27.56 9.46 -1.29
C PRO A 266 26.80 8.53 -2.23
N VAL A 267 27.52 7.66 -2.93
CA VAL A 267 26.93 6.58 -3.75
C VAL A 267 26.88 5.30 -2.93
N LEU A 268 25.73 4.64 -2.91
CA LEU A 268 25.48 3.39 -2.21
C LEU A 268 25.58 2.17 -3.12
N ASP A 269 25.06 2.27 -4.35
CA ASP A 269 24.95 1.12 -5.24
C ASP A 269 24.79 1.54 -6.71
N ILE A 270 25.13 0.63 -7.62
CA ILE A 270 24.94 0.75 -9.07
C ILE A 270 24.33 -0.55 -9.60
N LYS A 271 23.24 -0.45 -10.38
CA LYS A 271 22.58 -1.62 -10.99
C LYS A 271 22.32 -1.40 -12.48
N PRO A 272 22.46 -2.43 -13.33
CA PRO A 272 22.07 -2.33 -14.73
C PRO A 272 20.56 -2.07 -14.84
N TYR A 273 20.16 -1.30 -15.85
CA TYR A 273 18.77 -1.15 -16.25
C TYR A 273 18.41 -2.21 -17.29
N TYR A 274 17.31 -2.92 -17.06
CA TYR A 274 16.75 -3.86 -18.01
C TYR A 274 15.33 -3.45 -18.39
N GLY A 275 15.10 -3.12 -19.67
CA GLY A 275 13.78 -2.68 -20.15
C GLY A 275 12.65 -3.61 -19.72
N ASP A 276 12.82 -4.92 -19.90
CA ASP A 276 11.79 -5.92 -19.58
C ASP A 276 11.41 -6.00 -18.09
N ILE A 277 12.25 -5.47 -17.20
CA ILE A 277 12.04 -5.51 -15.74
C ILE A 277 11.66 -4.12 -15.20
N ASP A 278 12.23 -3.07 -15.79
CA ASP A 278 12.25 -1.73 -15.22
C ASP A 278 11.45 -0.68 -16.03
N SER A 279 10.79 -1.06 -17.14
CA SER A 279 9.99 -0.17 -17.99
C SER A 279 8.50 -0.18 -17.70
#